data_AF-A0A6I4HUV1-F1
#
_entry.id   AF-A0A6I4HUV1-F1
#
_cell.length_a   1.000
_cell.length_b   1.000
_cell.length_c   1.000
_cell.angle_alpha   90.00
_cell.angle_beta   90.00
_cell.angle_gamma   90.00
#
_symmetry.space_group_name_H-M   'P 1'
#
loop_
_entity.id
_entity.type
_entity.pdbx_description
1 polymer ?
#
loop_
_entity_poly.entity_id
_entity_poly.type
_entity_poly.pdbx_seq_one_letter_code
_entity_poly.pdbx_strand_id
1 'polypeptide(L)'
;NTPGVTVTGLETNRTTYTARGFDISNILVDGIGIPQVDSYNYNNSDADSYFYDRIEIVKGADALTNALGDPGATINYIRKRPTKEFQANAGVSY
;
A
#
# COMPACT_ATOMS: atom_id res chain seq x y z
N ASN A 1 8.57 7.95 -1.60
CA ASN A 1 8.59 8.59 -2.93
C ASN A 1 8.67 7.48 -3.96
N THR A 2 7.59 7.26 -4.72
CA THR A 2 7.53 6.21 -5.75
C THR A 2 7.24 6.84 -7.12
N PRO A 3 8.19 6.83 -8.07
CA PRO A 3 8.00 7.44 -9.37
C PRO A 3 6.84 6.82 -10.17
N GLY A 4 5.95 7.68 -10.67
CA GLY A 4 4.78 7.30 -11.47
C GLY A 4 3.53 6.94 -10.67
N VAL A 5 3.54 7.19 -9.35
CA VAL A 5 2.34 7.24 -8.52
C VAL A 5 2.06 8.70 -8.17
N THR A 6 0.84 9.15 -8.45
CA THR A 6 0.35 10.48 -8.07
C THR A 6 -0.52 10.35 -6.83
N VAL A 7 -0.33 11.27 -5.91
CA VAL A 7 -1.06 11.32 -4.64
C VAL A 7 -2.06 12.47 -4.73
N THR A 8 -3.35 12.17 -4.63
CA THR A 8 -4.43 13.16 -4.63
C THR A 8 -5.22 13.04 -3.34
N GLY A 9 -5.16 14.08 -2.50
CA GLY A 9 -6.01 14.19 -1.31
C GLY A 9 -7.36 14.74 -1.70
N LEU A 10 -8.42 13.91 -1.65
CA LEU A 10 -9.79 14.37 -1.86
C LEU A 10 -10.33 15.06 -0.58
N GLU A 11 -9.88 14.62 0.59
CA GLU A 11 -10.26 15.13 1.92
C GLU A 11 -9.03 15.12 2.85
N THR A 12 -9.08 15.81 4.00
CA THR A 12 -7.96 15.91 4.97
C THR A 12 -7.43 14.57 5.46
N ASN A 13 -8.26 13.52 5.45
CA ASN A 13 -7.93 12.20 6.00
C ASN A 13 -8.12 11.07 4.96
N ARG A 14 -8.21 11.41 3.67
CA ARG A 14 -8.36 10.42 2.59
C ARG A 14 -7.46 10.77 1.43
N THR A 15 -6.37 10.03 1.35
CA THR A 15 -5.40 10.09 0.28
C THR A 15 -5.72 9.01 -0.76
N THR A 16 -5.98 9.41 -2.00
CA THR A 16 -6.15 8.51 -3.14
C THR A 16 -4.84 8.42 -3.91
N TYR A 17 -4.41 7.18 -4.20
CA TYR A 17 -3.24 6.92 -5.02
C TYR A 17 -3.68 6.61 -6.45
N THR A 18 -3.08 7.29 -7.43
CA THR A 18 -3.35 7.06 -8.86
C THR A 18 -2.08 6.64 -9.58
N ALA A 19 -2.21 5.68 -10.50
CA ALA A 19 -1.15 5.28 -11.41
C ALA A 19 -1.70 5.10 -12.82
N ARG A 20 -0.98 5.63 -13.83
CA ARG A 20 -1.38 5.55 -15.26
C ARG A 20 -2.79 6.07 -15.57
N GLY A 21 -3.33 6.97 -14.73
CA GLY A 21 -4.68 7.53 -14.91
C GLY A 21 -5.81 6.69 -14.32
N PHE A 22 -5.49 5.63 -13.56
CA PHE A 22 -6.45 4.82 -12.82
C PHE A 22 -6.21 4.95 -11.31
N ASP A 23 -7.28 4.91 -10.53
CA ASP A 23 -7.21 4.81 -9.07
C ASP A 23 -6.63 3.44 -8.67
N ILE A 24 -5.78 3.44 -7.65
CA ILE A 24 -5.22 2.24 -7.06
C ILE A 24 -6.11 1.82 -5.89
N SER A 25 -6.99 0.85 -6.15
CA SER A 25 -7.86 0.22 -5.13
C SER A 25 -7.32 -1.13 -4.62
N ASN A 26 -6.27 -1.66 -5.26
CA ASN A 26 -5.70 -2.95 -4.93
C ASN A 26 -4.60 -2.80 -3.87
N ILE A 27 -4.94 -3.11 -2.63
CA ILE A 27 -3.99 -3.16 -1.52
C ILE A 27 -3.81 -4.61 -1.07
N LEU A 28 -2.57 -5.08 -1.13
CA LEU A 28 -2.10 -6.36 -0.64
C LEU A 28 -1.32 -6.15 0.67
N VAL A 29 -1.46 -7.10 1.60
CA VAL A 29 -0.53 -7.23 2.74
C VAL A 29 0.10 -8.62 2.68
N ASP A 30 1.43 -8.67 2.61
CA ASP A 30 2.21 -9.87 2.38
C ASP A 30 1.74 -10.69 1.15
N GLY A 31 1.24 -10.02 0.11
CA GLY A 31 0.70 -10.64 -1.10
C GLY A 31 -0.75 -11.14 -1.00
N ILE A 32 -1.41 -10.95 0.15
CA ILE A 32 -2.82 -11.31 0.33
C ILE A 32 -3.69 -10.09 0.07
N GLY A 33 -4.60 -10.22 -0.91
CA GLY A 33 -5.54 -9.17 -1.25
C GLY A 33 -6.58 -9.01 -0.16
N ILE A 34 -6.60 -7.83 0.44
CA ILE A 34 -7.65 -7.46 1.37
C ILE A 34 -8.70 -6.75 0.53
N PRO A 35 -9.89 -7.33 0.31
CA PRO A 35 -10.92 -6.63 -0.45
C PRO A 35 -11.22 -5.31 0.25
N GLN A 36 -10.90 -4.19 -0.41
CA GLN A 36 -11.36 -2.87 0.01
C GLN A 36 -12.87 -2.82 -0.25
N VAL A 37 -13.64 -3.40 0.65
CA VAL A 37 -15.08 -3.15 0.71
C VAL A 37 -15.21 -1.69 1.12
N ASP A 38 -15.91 -0.88 0.34
CA ASP A 38 -16.01 0.59 0.47
C ASP A 38 -16.35 1.08 1.91
N SER A 39 -17.00 0.22 2.69
CA SER A 39 -17.36 0.42 4.10
C SER A 39 -16.25 0.14 5.13
N TYR A 40 -15.13 -0.44 4.71
CA TYR A 40 -13.93 -0.74 5.51
C TYR A 40 -12.72 0.12 5.07
N ASN A 41 -12.98 1.33 4.56
CA ASN A 41 -12.00 2.39 4.33
C ASN A 41 -11.50 3.00 5.66
N TYR A 42 -11.22 2.17 6.67
CA TYR A 42 -10.65 2.61 7.93
C TYR A 42 -9.12 2.65 7.77
N ASN A 43 -8.59 3.80 7.35
CA ASN A 43 -7.20 4.20 7.53
C ASN A 43 -6.10 3.42 6.80
N ASN A 44 -6.40 2.71 5.71
CA ASN A 44 -5.33 2.05 4.93
C ASN A 44 -4.59 2.98 3.96
N SER A 45 -5.04 4.24 3.83
CA SER A 45 -4.36 5.29 3.06
C SER A 45 -3.13 5.84 3.78
N ASP A 46 -3.07 5.72 5.11
CA ASP A 46 -2.06 6.30 5.99
C ASP A 46 -1.43 5.23 6.91
N ALA A 47 -1.18 4.05 6.35
CA ALA A 47 -0.52 2.97 7.08
C ALA A 47 0.91 3.38 7.45
N ASP A 48 1.25 3.31 8.75
CA ASP A 48 2.57 3.67 9.24
C ASP A 48 3.63 2.71 8.66
N SER A 49 4.56 3.27 7.88
CA SER A 49 5.70 2.57 7.30
C SER A 49 6.58 1.85 8.33
N TYR A 50 6.51 2.23 9.61
CA TYR A 50 7.32 1.61 10.68
C TYR A 50 7.08 0.11 10.84
N PHE A 51 5.86 -0.39 10.60
CA PHE A 51 5.55 -1.81 10.77
C PHE A 51 5.92 -2.68 9.55
N TYR A 52 6.21 -2.04 8.42
CA TYR A 52 6.51 -2.70 7.17
C TYR A 52 8.01 -2.71 6.90
N ASP A 53 8.48 -3.80 6.31
CA ASP A 53 9.85 -3.93 5.81
C ASP A 53 10.02 -3.11 4.53
N ARG A 54 9.04 -3.23 3.62
CA ARG A 54 9.01 -2.50 2.35
C ARG A 54 7.61 -2.44 1.77
N ILE A 55 7.43 -1.47 0.87
CA ILE A 55 6.21 -1.27 0.09
C ILE A 55 6.57 -1.52 -1.37
N GLU A 56 5.96 -2.53 -1.97
CA GLU A 56 6.14 -2.89 -3.38
C GLU A 56 4.96 -2.34 -4.19
N ILE A 57 5.23 -1.67 -5.30
CA ILE A 57 4.18 -1.13 -6.17
C ILE A 57 4.34 -1.76 -7.55
N VAL A 58 3.40 -2.64 -7.90
CA VAL A 58 3.34 -3.31 -9.20
C VAL A 58 2.44 -2.50 -10.12
N LYS A 59 3.03 -1.83 -11.11
CA LYS A 59 2.30 -0.94 -12.04
C LYS A 59 1.77 -1.73 -13.25
N GLY A 60 0.46 -1.75 -13.44
CA GLY A 60 -0.22 -2.45 -14.54
C GLY A 60 -1.32 -3.39 -14.07
N ALA A 61 -1.96 -4.06 -15.04
CA ALA A 61 -3.03 -5.02 -14.78
C ALA A 61 -2.47 -6.29 -14.13
N ASP A 62 -2.67 -6.43 -12.83
CA ASP A 62 -2.20 -7.56 -12.03
C ASP A 62 -3.27 -8.65 -11.88
N ALA A 63 -3.88 -9.03 -13.01
CA ALA A 63 -4.97 -10.02 -13.06
C ALA A 63 -4.53 -11.45 -12.63
N LEU A 64 -3.22 -11.70 -12.55
CA LEU A 64 -2.67 -13.00 -12.18
C LEU A 64 -2.60 -13.20 -10.66
N THR A 65 -2.35 -12.13 -9.89
CA THR A 65 -2.29 -12.22 -8.42
C THR A 65 -3.52 -11.64 -7.73
N ASN A 66 -4.21 -10.69 -8.37
CA ASN A 66 -5.51 -10.18 -7.95
C ASN A 66 -6.53 -10.39 -9.08
N ALA A 67 -7.32 -11.46 -8.98
CA ALA A 67 -8.30 -11.87 -9.98
C ALA A 67 -9.36 -10.80 -10.34
N LEU A 68 -9.46 -9.73 -9.55
CA LEU A 68 -10.28 -8.54 -9.77
C LEU A 68 -9.41 -7.34 -9.43
N GLY A 69 -8.92 -6.59 -10.41
CA GLY A 69 -8.04 -5.45 -10.12
C GLY A 69 -7.98 -4.40 -11.22
N ASP A 70 -8.01 -3.13 -10.82
CA ASP A 70 -7.87 -1.97 -11.70
C ASP A 70 -6.52 -2.00 -12.46
N PRO A 71 -6.48 -1.57 -13.73
CA PRO A 71 -5.27 -1.61 -14.58
C PRO A 71 -4.20 -0.58 -14.18
N GLY A 72 -4.41 0.16 -13.09
CA GLY A 72 -3.51 1.19 -12.59
C GLY A 72 -2.24 0.59 -11.97
N ALA A 73 -2.34 0.15 -10.73
CA ALA A 73 -1.28 -0.52 -10.00
C ALA A 73 -1.84 -1.27 -8.78
N THR A 74 -1.00 -2.12 -8.21
CA THR A 74 -1.24 -2.82 -6.94
C THR A 74 -0.17 -2.38 -5.94
N ILE A 75 -0.58 -2.03 -4.72
CA ILE A 75 0.32 -1.71 -3.60
C ILE A 75 0.39 -2.93 -2.70
N ASN A 76 1.59 -3.43 -2.43
CA ASN A 76 1.85 -4.57 -1.55
C ASN A 76 2.71 -4.16 -0.35
N TYR A 77 2.14 -4.25 0.84
CA TYR A 77 2.82 -3.99 2.10
C TYR A 77 3.45 -5.28 2.62
N ILE A 78 4.78 -5.34 2.69
CA ILE A 78 5.50 -6.48 3.27
C ILE A 78 5.81 -6.18 4.72
N ARG A 79 5.33 -7.01 5.66
CA ARG A 79 5.58 -6.80 7.10
C ARG A 79 7.01 -7.18 7.49
N LYS A 80 7.54 -6.49 8.51
CA LYS A 80 8.79 -6.87 9.17
C LYS A 80 8.68 -8.30 9.71
N ARG A 81 9.68 -9.13 9.43
CA ARG A 81 9.76 -10.51 9.93
C ARG A 81 10.74 -10.59 11.10
N PRO A 82 10.50 -11.48 12.08
CA PRO A 82 11.43 -11.69 13.17
C PRO A 82 12.79 -12.19 12.64
N THR A 83 13.87 -11.54 13.04
CA THR A 83 15.24 -11.95 12.76
C THR A 83 15.74 -12.92 13.83
N LYS A 84 16.61 -13.86 13.47
CA LYS A 84 17.21 -14.81 14.43
C LYS A 84 18.16 -14.12 15.42
N GLU A 85 18.81 -13.05 14.97
CA GLU A 85 19.65 -12.19 15.80
C GLU A 85 18.86 -10.96 16.24
N PHE A 86 19.14 -10.45 17.44
CA PHE A 86 18.45 -9.28 17.99
C PHE A 86 18.82 -8.00 17.21
N GLN A 87 17.80 -7.31 16.67
CA GLN A 87 17.94 -6.05 15.96
C GLN A 87 16.83 -5.10 16.41
N ALA A 88 17.17 -3.86 16.80
CA ALA A 88 16.22 -2.85 17.25
C ALA A 88 16.63 -1.44 16.79
N ASN A 89 15.64 -0.63 16.40
CA ASN A 89 15.79 0.77 16.00
C ASN A 89 14.63 1.57 16.59
N ALA A 90 14.90 2.80 17.06
CA ALA A 90 13.88 3.75 17.48
C ALA A 90 14.18 5.11 16.86
N GLY A 91 13.17 5.77 16.31
CA GLY A 91 13.23 7.13 15.77
C GLY A 91 12.39 8.08 16.63
N VAL A 92 12.91 9.29 16.87
CA VAL A 92 12.16 10.38 17.51
C VAL A 92 12.14 11.55 16.53
N SER A 93 10.96 12.11 16.30
CA SER A 93 10.74 13.32 15.51
C SER A 93 10.07 14.38 16.38
N TYR A 94 10.50 15.64 16.25
CA TYR A 94 9.90 16.83 16.87
C TYR A 94 9.36 17.75 15.79
#